data_AF-A0A354YXL1-F1
#
_entry.id   AF-A0A354YXL1-F1
#
_cell.length_a   1.000
_cell.length_b   1.000
_cell.length_c   1.000
_cell.angle_alpha   90.00
_cell.angle_beta   90.00
_cell.angle_gamma   90.00
#
_symmetry.space_group_name_H-M   'P 1'
#
loop_
_entity.id
_entity.type
_entity.pdbx_description
1 polymer ?
#
loop_
_entity_poly.entity_id
_entity_poly.type
_entity_poly.pdbx_seq_one_letter_code
_entity_poly.pdbx_strand_id
1 'polypeptide(L)'
;GFTRAIDEAHDYSQMKERVMEQLKHTFKPEFMNRIDEIIVFQNLNEQELKEIVDLLLLDLKERVKENGYDMEISPAARELILKEGYDPAFGARPLKRAIQKLVEDSISEEILKKNLLPGDRILVDAEEGHIIAQKASKK
;
A
#
# COMPACT_ATOMS: atom_id res chain seq x y z
N GLY A 1 12.16 4.57 24.85
CA GLY A 1 11.11 3.54 24.78
C GLY A 1 9.78 4.06 25.30
N PHE A 2 9.71 4.46 26.58
CA PHE A 2 8.45 4.84 27.25
C PHE A 2 7.91 6.24 26.94
N THR A 3 8.74 7.19 26.49
CA THR A 3 8.32 8.55 26.17
C THR A 3 7.49 8.64 24.88
N ARG A 4 7.88 7.89 23.83
CA ARG A 4 7.25 7.97 22.51
C ARG A 4 5.78 7.51 22.49
N ALA A 5 5.44 6.48 23.27
CA ALA A 5 4.07 5.98 23.37
C ALA A 5 3.14 6.93 24.14
N ILE A 6 3.67 7.71 25.09
CA ILE A 6 2.91 8.73 25.82
C ILE A 6 2.64 9.93 24.91
N ASP A 7 3.62 10.32 24.09
CA ASP A 7 3.50 11.41 23.11
C ASP A 7 2.46 11.07 22.02
N GLU A 8 2.50 9.86 21.45
CA GLU A 8 1.52 9.42 20.44
C GLU A 8 0.08 9.35 20.98
N ALA A 9 -0.10 8.92 22.23
CA ALA A 9 -1.42 8.90 22.89
C ALA A 9 -1.96 10.31 23.17
N HIS A 10 -1.07 11.25 23.49
CA HIS A 10 -1.42 12.65 23.71
C HIS A 10 -1.77 13.38 22.40
N ASP A 11 -1.04 13.10 21.32
CA ASP A 11 -1.38 13.62 19.98
C ASP A 11 -2.70 13.06 19.45
N TYR A 12 -3.01 11.79 19.71
CA TYR A 12 -4.28 11.17 19.34
C TYR A 12 -5.48 11.84 19.99
N SER A 13 -5.42 12.09 21.31
CA SER A 13 -6.54 12.68 22.03
C SER A 13 -6.82 14.12 21.55
N GLN A 14 -5.78 14.91 21.32
CA GLN A 14 -5.90 16.25 20.76
C GLN A 14 -6.46 16.23 19.32
N MET A 15 -5.98 15.33 18.47
CA MET A 15 -6.49 15.18 17.10
C MET A 15 -7.97 14.77 17.11
N LYS A 16 -8.33 13.78 17.93
CA LYS A 16 -9.71 13.31 18.09
C LYS A 16 -10.63 14.44 18.55
N GLU A 17 -10.21 15.24 19.52
CA GLU A 17 -11.00 16.38 20.02
C GLU A 17 -11.28 17.40 18.91
N ARG A 18 -10.27 17.77 18.11
CA ARG A 18 -10.43 18.68 16.96
C ARG A 18 -11.41 18.12 15.91
N VAL A 19 -11.31 16.83 15.59
CA VAL A 19 -12.22 16.17 14.64
C VAL A 19 -13.66 16.18 15.18
N MET A 20 -13.84 15.86 16.48
CA MET A 20 -15.15 15.85 17.12
C MET A 20 -15.79 17.25 17.18
N GLU A 21 -14.99 18.30 17.40
CA GLU A 21 -15.46 19.68 17.37
C GLU A 21 -15.96 20.07 15.96
N GLN A 22 -15.19 19.74 14.91
CA GLN A 22 -15.61 19.97 13.53
C GLN A 22 -16.88 19.20 13.15
N LEU A 23 -17.05 17.96 13.63
CA LEU A 23 -18.26 17.17 13.42
C LEU A 23 -19.50 17.82 14.05
N LYS A 24 -19.38 18.37 15.26
CA LYS A 24 -20.48 19.09 15.94
C LYS A 24 -20.89 20.38 15.21
N HIS A 25 -19.95 21.04 14.55
CA HIS A 25 -20.25 22.21 13.71
C HIS A 25 -20.86 21.84 12.36
N THR A 26 -20.47 20.69 11.79
CA THR A 26 -20.89 20.27 10.44
C THR A 26 -22.24 19.55 10.44
N PHE A 27 -22.49 18.70 11.44
CA PHE A 27 -23.69 17.88 11.53
C PHE A 27 -24.63 18.36 12.63
N LYS A 28 -25.94 18.21 12.40
CA LYS A 28 -26.94 18.60 13.39
C LYS A 28 -26.92 17.65 14.61
N PRO A 29 -27.30 18.14 15.80
CA PRO A 29 -27.36 17.32 17.02
C PRO A 29 -28.22 16.06 16.87
N GLU A 30 -29.32 16.10 16.11
CA GLU A 30 -30.20 14.93 15.95
C GLU A 30 -29.50 13.79 15.20
N PHE A 31 -28.60 14.11 14.27
CA PHE A 31 -27.80 13.11 13.56
C PHE A 31 -26.72 12.53 14.46
N MET A 32 -26.02 13.39 15.21
CA MET A 32 -24.96 12.96 16.14
C MET A 32 -25.51 12.01 17.22
N ASN A 33 -26.73 12.25 17.68
CA ASN A 33 -27.41 11.39 18.66
C ASN A 33 -27.85 10.02 18.10
N ARG A 34 -27.64 9.75 16.79
CA ARG A 34 -27.91 8.45 16.15
C ARG A 34 -26.65 7.63 15.88
N ILE A 35 -25.48 8.12 16.28
CA ILE A 35 -24.21 7.43 16.12
C ILE A 35 -23.81 6.85 17.47
N ASP A 36 -23.70 5.52 17.54
CA ASP A 36 -23.33 4.81 18.77
C ASP A 36 -21.84 5.01 19.12
N GLU A 37 -20.97 4.95 18.10
CA GLU A 37 -19.52 5.12 18.29
C GLU A 37 -18.87 5.82 17.09
N ILE A 38 -17.89 6.68 17.37
CA ILE A 38 -17.07 7.36 16.36
C ILE A 38 -15.63 6.84 16.49
N ILE A 39 -15.17 6.18 15.43
CA ILE A 39 -13.82 5.64 15.31
C ILE A 39 -12.98 6.64 14.49
N VAL A 40 -11.89 7.14 15.08
CA VAL A 40 -10.95 8.04 14.41
C VAL A 40 -9.71 7.25 14.02
N PHE A 41 -9.41 7.20 12.73
CA PHE A 41 -8.20 6.55 12.22
C PHE A 41 -7.01 7.49 12.31
N GLN A 42 -5.85 6.95 12.71
CA GLN A 42 -4.58 7.66 12.70
C GLN A 42 -3.95 7.58 11.30
N ASN A 43 -3.04 8.52 11.02
CA ASN A 43 -2.23 8.43 9.82
C ASN A 43 -1.28 7.23 9.92
N LEU A 44 -1.09 6.56 8.78
CA LEU A 44 -0.17 5.43 8.68
C LEU A 44 1.27 5.92 8.80
N ASN A 45 2.06 5.21 9.59
CA ASN A 45 3.51 5.38 9.61
C ASN A 45 4.18 4.57 8.47
N GLU A 46 5.47 4.81 8.24
CA GLU A 46 6.20 4.17 7.14
C GLU A 46 6.27 2.64 7.26
N GLN A 47 6.31 2.09 8.49
CA GLN A 47 6.33 0.64 8.71
C GLN A 47 4.98 0.02 8.36
N GLU A 48 3.88 0.63 8.80
CA GLU A 48 2.51 0.19 8.46
C GLU A 48 2.26 0.26 6.95
N LEU A 49 2.80 1.28 6.27
CA LEU A 49 2.74 1.37 4.80
C LEU A 49 3.48 0.20 4.13
N LYS A 50 4.65 -0.19 4.64
CA LYS A 50 5.41 -1.34 4.13
C LYS A 50 4.61 -2.64 4.30
N GLU A 51 3.98 -2.84 5.45
CA GLU A 51 3.11 -4.00 5.68
C GLU A 51 1.92 -4.03 4.72
N ILE A 52 1.29 -2.88 4.47
CA ILE A 52 0.19 -2.78 3.51
C ILE A 52 0.67 -3.12 2.09
N VAL A 53 1.84 -2.62 1.69
CA VAL A 53 2.42 -2.98 0.39
C VAL A 53 2.67 -4.49 0.30
N ASP A 54 3.22 -5.10 1.34
CA ASP A 54 3.44 -6.55 1.36
C ASP A 54 2.16 -7.36 1.24
N LEU A 55 1.07 -6.94 1.89
CA LEU A 55 -0.25 -7.56 1.76
C LEU A 55 -0.79 -7.45 0.33
N LEU A 56 -0.68 -6.28 -0.29
CA LEU A 56 -1.15 -6.07 -1.66
C LEU A 56 -0.32 -6.83 -2.70
N LEU A 57 1.00 -6.94 -2.47
CA LEU A 57 1.90 -7.70 -3.32
C LEU A 57 1.68 -9.20 -3.18
N LEU A 58 1.31 -9.68 -1.99
CA LEU A 58 0.93 -11.08 -1.76
C LEU A 58 -0.34 -11.43 -2.55
N ASP A 59 -1.36 -10.59 -2.50
CA ASP A 59 -2.60 -10.74 -3.29
C ASP A 59 -2.30 -10.76 -4.80
N LEU A 60 -1.41 -9.88 -5.29
CA LEU A 60 -0.95 -9.94 -6.68
C LEU A 60 -0.20 -11.24 -6.99
N LYS A 61 0.67 -11.69 -6.08
CA LYS A 61 1.44 -12.95 -6.23
C LYS A 61 0.53 -14.16 -6.37
N GLU A 62 -0.55 -14.23 -5.60
CA GLU A 62 -1.54 -15.29 -5.71
C GLU A 62 -2.20 -15.30 -7.08
N ARG A 63 -2.65 -14.14 -7.59
CA ARG A 63 -3.23 -14.03 -8.94
C ARG A 63 -2.24 -14.40 -10.04
N VAL A 64 -0.98 -13.95 -9.94
CA VAL A 64 0.06 -14.30 -10.91
C VAL A 64 0.31 -15.82 -10.92
N LYS A 65 0.25 -16.46 -9.74
CA LYS A 65 0.36 -17.91 -9.58
C LYS A 65 -0.81 -18.69 -10.17
N GLU A 66 -2.04 -18.20 -10.02
CA GLU A 66 -3.22 -18.79 -10.68
C GLU A 66 -3.10 -18.78 -12.20
N ASN A 67 -2.40 -17.78 -12.75
CA ASN A 67 -2.10 -17.69 -14.19
C ASN A 67 -0.88 -18.51 -14.64
N GLY A 68 -0.27 -19.29 -13.73
CA GLY A 68 0.81 -20.21 -14.04
C GLY A 68 2.22 -19.63 -13.94
N TYR A 69 2.42 -18.49 -13.28
CA TYR A 69 3.73 -17.85 -13.09
C TYR A 69 4.08 -17.73 -11.59
N ASP A 70 5.35 -17.77 -11.21
CA ASP A 70 5.74 -17.35 -9.84
C ASP A 70 6.30 -15.93 -9.88
N MET A 71 6.23 -15.21 -8.76
CA MET A 71 6.72 -13.84 -8.66
C MET A 71 7.54 -13.62 -7.39
N GLU A 72 8.65 -12.92 -7.55
CA GLU A 72 9.46 -12.34 -6.49
C GLU A 72 9.60 -10.85 -6.73
N ILE A 73 9.71 -10.10 -5.63
CA ILE A 73 9.84 -8.64 -5.68
C ILE A 73 11.09 -8.26 -4.90
N SER A 74 11.93 -7.44 -5.53
CA SER A 74 13.14 -6.91 -4.91
C SER A 74 12.83 -5.83 -3.86
N PRO A 75 13.74 -5.59 -2.90
CA PRO A 75 13.60 -4.46 -1.97
C PRO A 75 13.50 -3.10 -2.70
N ALA A 76 14.24 -2.91 -3.80
CA ALA A 76 14.24 -1.66 -4.57
C ALA A 76 12.87 -1.40 -5.22
N ALA A 77 12.23 -2.44 -5.76
CA ALA A 77 10.86 -2.35 -6.27
C ALA A 77 9.86 -1.96 -5.18
N ARG A 78 9.98 -2.53 -3.97
CA ARG A 78 9.10 -2.17 -2.83
C ARG A 78 9.23 -0.70 -2.46
N GLU A 79 10.46 -0.19 -2.38
CA GLU A 79 10.70 1.21 -2.06
C GLU A 79 10.12 2.15 -3.12
N LEU A 80 10.28 1.82 -4.40
CA LEU A 80 9.73 2.61 -5.49
C LEU A 80 8.19 2.65 -5.46
N ILE A 81 7.55 1.50 -5.21
CA ILE A 81 6.09 1.42 -5.05
C ILE A 81 5.61 2.28 -3.88
N LEU A 82 6.32 2.24 -2.75
CA LEU A 82 5.96 3.04 -1.58
C LEU A 82 6.07 4.54 -1.88
N LYS A 83 7.14 4.94 -2.57
CA LYS A 83 7.40 6.33 -2.95
C LYS A 83 6.36 6.88 -3.93
N GLU A 84 5.97 6.10 -4.93
CA GLU A 84 5.02 6.51 -5.98
C GLU A 84 3.55 6.34 -5.57
N GLY A 85 3.26 5.41 -4.65
CA GLY A 85 1.90 5.04 -4.26
C GLY A 85 1.43 5.58 -2.92
N TYR A 86 2.28 6.25 -2.14
CA TYR A 86 1.88 6.90 -0.90
C TYR A 86 1.59 8.39 -1.11
N ASP A 87 0.38 8.79 -0.75
CA ASP A 87 0.00 10.21 -0.68
C ASP A 87 -0.59 10.47 0.72
N PRO A 88 0.00 11.35 1.55
CA PRO A 88 -0.54 11.68 2.87
C PRO A 88 -2.00 12.13 2.88
N ALA A 89 -2.48 12.78 1.82
CA ALA A 89 -3.86 13.25 1.71
C ALA A 89 -4.84 12.12 1.35
N PHE A 90 -4.38 11.06 0.67
CA PHE A 90 -5.20 9.93 0.24
C PHE A 90 -4.89 8.61 0.97
N GLY A 91 -3.90 8.63 1.87
CA GLY A 91 -3.41 7.48 2.62
C GLY A 91 -2.81 6.40 1.73
N ALA A 92 -2.95 5.14 2.14
CA ALA A 92 -2.51 3.96 1.39
C ALA A 92 -3.35 3.64 0.15
N ARG A 93 -4.46 4.36 -0.10
CA ARG A 93 -5.38 4.06 -1.21
C ARG A 93 -4.71 4.07 -2.59
N PRO A 94 -3.76 4.97 -2.90
CA PRO A 94 -3.08 4.95 -4.19
C PRO A 94 -2.10 3.77 -4.34
N LEU A 95 -1.66 3.11 -3.27
CA LEU A 95 -0.71 1.99 -3.34
C LEU A 95 -1.22 0.84 -4.21
N LYS A 96 -2.50 0.48 -4.08
CA LYS A 96 -3.10 -0.57 -4.91
C LYS A 96 -3.01 -0.21 -6.40
N ARG A 97 -3.27 1.05 -6.74
CA ARG A 97 -3.18 1.54 -8.12
C ARG A 97 -1.73 1.61 -8.60
N ALA A 98 -0.79 1.99 -7.75
CA ALA A 98 0.63 2.00 -8.07
C ALA A 98 1.14 0.58 -8.35
N ILE A 99 0.77 -0.41 -7.54
CA ILE A 99 1.12 -1.82 -7.77
C ILE A 99 0.57 -2.31 -9.10
N GLN A 100 -0.71 -2.02 -9.41
CA GLN A 100 -1.30 -2.38 -10.70
C GLN A 100 -0.51 -1.74 -11.86
N LYS A 101 -0.34 -0.43 -11.83
CA LYS A 101 0.31 0.31 -12.93
C LYS A 101 1.80 0.00 -13.11
N LEU A 102 2.53 -0.19 -12.02
CA LEU A 102 3.97 -0.33 -12.07
C LEU A 102 4.37 -1.79 -12.20
N VAL A 103 3.69 -2.70 -11.50
CA VAL A 103 4.05 -4.12 -11.45
C VAL A 103 3.21 -4.94 -12.41
N GLU A 104 1.88 -4.87 -12.32
CA GLU A 104 0.98 -5.72 -13.11
C GLU A 104 1.08 -5.39 -14.61
N ASP A 105 1.15 -4.10 -14.96
CA ASP A 105 1.34 -3.67 -16.36
C ASP A 105 2.71 -4.12 -16.90
N SER A 106 3.80 -3.97 -16.13
CA SER A 106 5.16 -4.40 -16.53
C SER A 106 5.23 -5.90 -16.78
N ILE A 107 4.65 -6.71 -15.91
CA ILE A 107 4.56 -8.17 -16.10
C ILE A 107 3.75 -8.49 -17.36
N SER A 108 2.60 -7.84 -17.54
CA SER A 108 1.71 -8.07 -18.67
C SER A 108 2.40 -7.75 -20.00
N GLU A 109 3.14 -6.64 -20.07
CA GLU A 109 3.92 -6.28 -21.25
C GLU A 109 4.97 -7.34 -21.62
N GLU A 110 5.69 -7.87 -20.64
CA GLU A 110 6.74 -8.86 -20.87
C GLU A 110 6.18 -10.23 -21.28
N ILE A 111 4.99 -10.58 -20.78
CA ILE A 111 4.23 -11.74 -21.27
C ILE A 111 3.79 -11.52 -22.73
N LEU A 112 3.27 -10.33 -23.07
CA LEU A 112 2.86 -10.00 -24.45
C LEU A 112 4.03 -10.03 -25.43
N LYS A 113 5.22 -9.58 -24.99
CA LYS A 113 6.48 -9.67 -25.76
C LYS A 113 7.04 -11.10 -25.86
N LYS A 114 6.45 -12.07 -25.15
CA LYS A 114 6.90 -13.47 -25.03
C LYS A 114 8.27 -13.62 -24.35
N ASN A 115 8.68 -12.65 -23.54
CA ASN A 115 9.90 -12.72 -22.74
C ASN A 115 9.68 -13.56 -21.46
N LEU A 116 8.45 -13.60 -20.97
CA LEU A 116 8.00 -14.45 -19.85
C LEU A 116 7.05 -15.53 -20.36
N LEU A 117 7.29 -16.77 -19.97
CA LEU A 117 6.46 -17.92 -20.35
C LEU A 117 5.82 -18.57 -19.12
N PRO A 118 4.67 -19.24 -19.27
CA PRO A 118 4.06 -19.99 -18.17
C PRO A 118 5.06 -20.98 -17.55
N GLY A 119 5.10 -21.02 -16.23
CA GLY A 119 6.06 -21.79 -15.43
C GLY A 119 7.32 -20.99 -15.05
N ASP A 120 7.52 -19.80 -15.61
CA ASP A 120 8.64 -18.94 -15.22
C ASP A 120 8.42 -18.29 -13.86
N ARG A 121 9.54 -18.05 -13.18
CA ARG A 121 9.61 -17.22 -11.99
C ARG A 121 10.02 -15.82 -12.41
N ILE A 122 9.18 -14.84 -12.10
CA ILE A 122 9.34 -13.44 -12.47
C ILE A 122 10.01 -12.73 -11.31
N LEU A 123 11.12 -12.06 -11.57
CA LEU A 123 11.72 -11.08 -10.67
C LEU A 123 11.24 -9.69 -11.08
N VAL A 124 10.52 -9.04 -10.18
CA VAL A 124 10.15 -7.64 -10.29
C VAL A 124 11.21 -6.82 -9.54
N ASP A 125 11.91 -5.95 -10.25
CA ASP A 125 12.97 -5.11 -9.72
C ASP A 125 12.74 -3.63 -10.08
N ALA A 126 13.57 -2.74 -9.54
CA ALA A 126 13.60 -1.34 -9.92
C ALA A 126 14.98 -0.96 -10.47
N GLU A 127 15.00 -0.50 -11.72
CA GLU A 127 16.20 0.04 -12.38
C GLU A 127 15.91 1.46 -12.87
N GLU A 128 16.85 2.39 -12.65
CA GLU A 128 16.73 3.79 -13.10
C GLU A 128 15.40 4.47 -12.72
N GLY A 129 14.81 4.10 -11.58
CA GLY A 129 13.54 4.65 -11.10
C GLY A 129 12.29 4.08 -11.78
N HIS A 130 12.41 2.99 -12.52
CA HIS A 130 11.29 2.32 -13.18
C HIS A 130 11.21 0.85 -12.74
N ILE A 131 9.98 0.32 -12.66
CA ILE A 131 9.78 -1.11 -12.41
C ILE A 131 10.06 -1.90 -13.69
N ILE A 132 10.83 -2.96 -13.53
CA ILE A 132 11.11 -3.95 -14.57
C ILE A 132 10.67 -5.33 -14.12
N ALA A 133 10.10 -6.11 -15.03
CA ALA A 133 9.78 -7.51 -14.84
C ALA A 133 10.71 -8.35 -15.71
N GLN A 134 11.42 -9.30 -15.12
CA GLN A 134 12.34 -10.16 -15.87
C GLN A 134 12.31 -11.59 -15.33
N LYS A 135 12.78 -12.54 -16.13
CA LYS A 135 12.88 -13.93 -15.68
C LYS A 135 13.95 -14.04 -14.60
N ALA A 136 13.58 -14.58 -13.44
CA ALA A 136 14.52 -14.86 -12.37
C ALA A 136 15.55 -15.89 -12.85
N SER A 137 16.82 -15.52 -12.82
CA SER A 137 17.91 -16.45 -13.12
C SER A 137 17.99 -17.51 -12.02
N LYS A 138 18.06 -18.79 -12.38
CA LYS A 138 18.36 -19.86 -11.41
C LYS A 138 19.74 -19.58 -10.80
N LYS A 139 19.79 -19.33 -9.49
CA LYS A 139 21.01 -19.53 -8.71
C LYS A 139 21.31 -21.02 -8.58
#